data_AF-U4LTW8-F1
#
_entry.id   AF-U4LTW8-F1
#
_cell.length_a   1.000
_cell.length_b   1.000
_cell.length_c   1.000
_cell.angle_alpha   90.00
_cell.angle_beta   90.00
_cell.angle_gamma   90.00
#
_symmetry.space_group_name_H-M   'P 1'
#
loop_
_entity.id
_entity.type
_entity.pdbx_description
1 polymer ?
#
loop_
_entity_poly.entity_id
_entity_poly.type
_entity_poly.pdbx_seq_one_letter_code
_entity_poly.pdbx_strand_id
1 'polypeptide(L)'
;MSTTAWSSIFLKELETRDRREKAYDDIISASPAAAGSQTLGGSTPSITSPTNNDDITRLRADFALAQQQHGVLTAEVRSLKKQLLTLSKAETERVRLKARVEELEKEVIAKERDRQLAADEQLAQEYQVNMMTDRLLELRTDNQELVERWMKLKAEEAEKMNRAMEWEERGGLR
;
A
#
# COMPACT_ATOMS: atom_id res chain seq x y z
N MET A 1 -15.64 -17.93 21.29
CA MET A 1 -14.77 -19.11 21.51
C MET A 1 -13.83 -19.22 20.32
N SER A 2 -12.57 -18.78 20.46
CA SER A 2 -11.60 -18.70 19.35
C SER A 2 -10.36 -19.56 19.64
N THR A 3 -10.57 -20.85 19.91
CA THR A 3 -9.50 -21.80 20.28
C THR A 3 -8.79 -22.43 19.08
N THR A 4 -9.29 -22.24 17.86
CA THR A 4 -8.78 -22.91 16.64
C THR A 4 -7.50 -22.27 16.07
N ALA A 5 -7.26 -20.98 16.34
CA ALA A 5 -6.14 -20.26 15.72
C ALA A 5 -4.76 -20.67 16.29
N TRP A 6 -4.68 -20.94 17.60
CA TRP A 6 -3.39 -21.27 18.23
C TRP A 6 -2.96 -22.72 17.95
N SER A 7 -3.91 -23.66 17.89
CA SER A 7 -3.59 -25.06 17.59
C SER A 7 -3.06 -25.25 16.17
N SER A 8 -3.59 -24.54 15.18
CA SER A 8 -3.09 -24.64 13.80
C SER A 8 -1.68 -24.07 13.64
N ILE A 9 -1.37 -22.98 14.35
CA ILE A 9 -0.03 -22.39 14.39
C ILE A 9 0.94 -23.38 15.04
N PHE A 10 0.57 -23.92 16.20
CA PHE A 10 1.40 -24.87 16.94
C PHE A 10 1.71 -26.13 16.12
N LEU A 11 0.72 -26.70 15.44
CA LEU A 11 0.92 -27.89 14.60
C LEU A 11 1.84 -27.61 13.41
N LYS A 12 1.74 -26.42 12.79
CA LYS A 12 2.61 -26.00 11.69
C LYS A 12 4.07 -25.78 12.17
N GLU A 13 4.23 -25.24 13.36
CA GLU A 13 5.54 -25.07 14.01
C GLU A 13 6.19 -26.44 14.32
N LEU A 14 5.38 -27.41 14.75
CA LEU A 14 5.84 -28.78 15.04
C LEU A 14 6.28 -29.52 13.78
N GLU A 15 5.52 -29.40 12.69
CA GLU A 15 5.87 -30.01 11.40
C GLU A 15 7.15 -29.40 10.80
N THR A 16 7.32 -28.07 10.91
CA THR A 16 8.54 -27.39 10.46
C THR A 16 9.76 -27.72 11.33
N ARG A 17 9.56 -28.07 12.60
CA ARG A 17 10.62 -28.59 13.46
C ARG A 17 10.98 -30.03 13.11
N ASP A 18 9.99 -30.92 12.94
CA ASP A 18 10.21 -32.33 12.61
C ASP A 18 10.97 -32.50 11.27
N ARG A 19 10.64 -31.69 10.25
CA ARG A 19 11.40 -31.68 8.98
C ARG A 19 12.85 -31.23 9.13
N ARG A 20 13.11 -30.30 10.05
CA ARG A 20 14.49 -29.84 10.32
C ARG A 20 15.27 -30.93 11.04
N GLU A 21 14.69 -31.55 12.06
CA GLU A 21 15.34 -32.61 12.83
C GLU A 21 15.67 -33.82 11.94
N LYS A 22 14.72 -34.27 11.10
CA LYS A 22 14.97 -35.33 10.09
C LYS A 22 16.07 -35.00 9.09
N ALA A 23 16.23 -33.72 8.72
CA ALA A 23 17.30 -33.30 7.84
C ALA A 23 18.70 -33.36 8.51
N TYR A 24 18.75 -33.38 9.85
CA TYR A 24 19.99 -33.51 10.62
C TYR A 24 20.28 -34.93 11.09
N ASP A 25 19.34 -35.88 10.96
CA ASP A 25 19.55 -37.29 11.34
C ASP A 25 20.69 -37.95 10.54
N ASP A 26 20.89 -37.57 9.28
CA ASP A 26 22.02 -38.05 8.46
C ASP A 26 23.38 -37.56 8.98
N ILE A 27 23.43 -36.35 9.56
CA ILE A 27 24.65 -35.78 10.15
C ILE A 27 24.94 -36.39 11.52
N ILE A 28 23.89 -36.65 12.30
CA ILE A 28 23.98 -37.27 13.63
C ILE A 28 24.38 -38.75 13.50
N SER A 29 23.81 -39.48 12.54
CA SER A 29 24.15 -40.89 12.27
C SER A 29 25.53 -41.08 11.63
N ALA A 30 26.09 -40.05 10.99
CA ALA A 30 27.48 -40.05 10.49
C ALA A 30 28.53 -39.80 11.60
N SER A 31 28.13 -39.38 12.80
CA SER A 31 29.05 -39.05 13.91
C SER A 31 29.62 -40.21 14.78
N PRO A 32 29.30 -41.52 14.63
CA PRO A 32 29.98 -42.54 15.44
C PRO A 32 31.37 -42.92 14.89
N ALA A 33 31.77 -42.46 13.69
CA ALA A 33 33.08 -42.80 13.11
C ALA A 33 34.26 -41.95 13.65
N ALA A 34 34.00 -40.81 14.28
CA ALA A 34 35.06 -39.91 14.76
C ALA A 34 35.48 -40.12 16.23
N ALA A 35 34.73 -40.91 17.01
CA ALA A 35 34.98 -41.10 18.45
C ALA A 35 35.58 -42.46 18.83
N GLY A 36 35.84 -43.35 17.85
CA GLY A 36 36.20 -44.76 18.08
C GLY A 36 37.56 -45.20 17.57
N SER A 37 38.61 -44.35 17.58
CA SER A 37 39.96 -44.77 17.17
C SER A 37 40.98 -44.51 18.28
N GLN A 38 40.88 -45.31 19.35
CA GLN A 38 42.01 -45.63 20.22
C GLN A 38 41.89 -47.10 20.66
N THR A 39 42.45 -48.01 19.87
CA THR A 39 42.89 -49.31 20.37
C THR A 39 44.28 -49.58 19.82
N LEU A 40 45.26 -49.53 20.71
CA LEU A 40 46.65 -49.90 20.50
C LEU A 40 46.75 -51.36 20.02
N GLY A 41 47.48 -51.59 18.93
CA GLY A 41 47.80 -52.93 18.44
C GLY A 41 48.99 -52.87 17.50
N GLY A 42 50.16 -53.26 18.01
CA GLY A 42 51.41 -53.24 17.27
C GLY A 42 51.44 -54.23 16.12
N SER A 43 52.03 -53.79 15.00
CA SER A 43 52.73 -54.63 14.03
C SER A 43 53.56 -53.69 13.16
N THR A 44 54.87 -53.69 13.39
CA THR A 44 55.88 -53.13 12.51
C THR A 44 55.91 -53.88 11.17
N PRO A 45 55.89 -53.17 10.05
CA PRO A 45 56.77 -53.47 8.94
C PRO A 45 57.86 -52.40 8.89
N SER A 46 59.10 -52.87 8.94
CA SER A 46 60.28 -52.12 8.53
C SER A 46 60.06 -51.59 7.11
N ILE A 47 59.83 -50.27 6.99
CA ILE A 47 60.05 -49.53 5.76
C ILE A 47 61.13 -48.50 6.07
N THR A 48 62.39 -48.92 5.92
CA THR A 48 63.50 -48.01 5.66
C THR A 48 63.39 -47.52 4.22
N SER A 49 62.55 -46.51 3.98
CA SER A 49 62.68 -45.64 2.82
C SER A 49 63.43 -44.39 3.28
N PRO A 50 64.43 -43.89 2.52
CA PRO A 50 64.97 -42.58 2.81
C PRO A 50 63.80 -41.62 2.70
N THR A 51 63.47 -40.94 3.79
CA THR A 51 62.52 -39.84 3.75
C THR A 51 63.20 -38.78 2.89
N ASN A 52 62.95 -38.83 1.58
CA ASN A 52 63.46 -37.84 0.65
C ASN A 52 62.90 -36.51 1.15
N ASN A 53 63.78 -35.66 1.68
CA ASN A 53 63.41 -34.34 2.18
C ASN A 53 62.59 -33.56 1.14
N ASP A 54 62.79 -33.86 -0.15
CA ASP A 54 62.04 -33.32 -1.29
C ASP A 54 60.52 -33.58 -1.20
N ASP A 55 60.07 -34.77 -0.80
CA ASP A 55 58.64 -35.08 -0.67
C ASP A 55 57.99 -34.30 0.49
N ILE A 56 58.74 -34.10 1.59
CA ILE A 56 58.28 -33.27 2.72
C ILE A 56 58.20 -31.80 2.31
N THR A 57 59.18 -31.29 1.55
CA THR A 57 59.16 -29.90 1.07
C THR A 57 58.02 -29.66 0.09
N ARG A 58 57.72 -30.63 -0.78
CA ARG A 58 56.57 -30.59 -1.70
C ARG A 58 55.25 -30.59 -0.96
N LEU A 59 55.06 -31.47 0.03
CA LEU A 59 53.86 -31.50 0.86
C LEU A 59 53.63 -30.18 1.62
N ARG A 60 54.71 -29.54 2.10
CA ARG A 60 54.62 -28.23 2.75
C ARG A 60 54.20 -27.12 1.78
N ALA A 61 54.72 -27.16 0.54
CA ALA A 61 54.33 -26.22 -0.51
C ALA A 61 52.85 -26.42 -0.89
N ASP A 62 52.42 -27.66 -1.08
CA ASP A 62 51.03 -28.00 -1.42
C ASP A 62 50.07 -27.62 -0.28
N PHE A 63 50.45 -27.85 0.98
CA PHE A 63 49.68 -27.42 2.14
C PHE A 63 49.56 -25.89 2.23
N ALA A 64 50.65 -25.15 2.00
CA ALA A 64 50.63 -23.69 1.98
C ALA A 64 49.70 -23.15 0.87
N LEU A 65 49.74 -23.78 -0.30
CA LEU A 65 48.87 -23.43 -1.44
C LEU A 65 47.40 -23.72 -1.11
N ALA A 66 47.10 -24.89 -0.53
CA ALA A 66 45.76 -25.25 -0.07
C ALA A 66 45.24 -24.27 1.00
N GLN A 67 46.11 -23.85 1.94
CA GLN A 67 45.75 -22.88 2.97
C GLN A 67 45.47 -21.48 2.38
N GLN A 68 46.23 -21.06 1.36
CA GLN A 68 45.96 -19.84 0.61
C GLN A 68 44.61 -19.90 -0.12
N GLN A 69 44.35 -21.00 -0.84
CA GLN A 69 43.07 -21.21 -1.54
C GLN A 69 41.89 -21.21 -0.56
N HIS A 70 42.03 -21.87 0.58
CA HIS A 70 41.02 -21.85 1.64
C HIS A 70 40.74 -20.43 2.13
N GLY A 71 41.78 -19.60 2.29
CA GLY A 71 41.63 -18.19 2.64
C GLY A 71 40.81 -17.40 1.61
N VAL A 72 41.10 -17.58 0.32
CA VAL A 72 40.37 -16.94 -0.79
C VAL A 72 38.90 -17.38 -0.82
N LEU A 73 38.63 -18.68 -0.77
CA LEU A 73 37.27 -19.21 -0.77
C LEU A 73 36.47 -18.74 0.45
N THR A 74 37.11 -18.67 1.62
CA THR A 74 36.44 -18.17 2.83
C THR A 74 36.08 -16.69 2.69
N ALA A 75 36.94 -15.88 2.06
CA ALA A 75 36.65 -14.48 1.79
C ALA A 75 35.50 -14.32 0.78
N GLU A 76 35.47 -15.16 -0.26
CA GLU A 76 34.41 -15.18 -1.27
C GLU A 76 33.06 -15.59 -0.66
N VAL A 77 33.02 -16.65 0.14
CA VAL A 77 31.80 -17.07 0.86
C VAL A 77 31.28 -15.95 1.76
N ARG A 78 32.17 -15.23 2.47
CA ARG A 78 31.77 -14.06 3.27
C ARG A 78 31.21 -12.94 2.40
N SER A 79 31.81 -12.69 1.23
CA SER A 79 31.34 -11.68 0.28
C SER A 79 29.96 -12.04 -0.28
N LEU A 80 29.78 -13.26 -0.78
CA LEU A 80 28.51 -13.77 -1.30
C LEU A 80 27.41 -13.75 -0.24
N LYS A 81 27.72 -14.11 1.01
CA LYS A 81 26.76 -13.99 2.13
C LYS A 81 26.31 -12.55 2.34
N LYS A 82 27.22 -11.57 2.26
CA LYS A 82 26.85 -10.15 2.35
C LYS A 82 25.95 -9.73 1.20
N GLN A 83 26.29 -10.13 -0.02
CA GLN A 83 25.48 -9.84 -1.22
C GLN A 83 24.08 -10.45 -1.12
N LEU A 84 23.96 -11.69 -0.63
CA LEU A 84 22.68 -12.35 -0.42
C LEU A 84 21.82 -11.63 0.61
N LEU A 85 22.42 -11.15 1.71
CA LEU A 85 21.71 -10.34 2.70
C LEU A 85 21.24 -9.01 2.12
N THR A 86 22.05 -8.33 1.30
CA THR A 86 21.63 -7.09 0.65
C THR A 86 20.51 -7.32 -0.35
N LEU A 87 20.56 -8.41 -1.11
CA LEU A 87 19.54 -8.76 -2.10
C LEU A 87 18.23 -9.17 -1.42
N SER A 88 18.31 -9.92 -0.32
CA SER A 88 17.14 -10.25 0.51
C SER A 88 16.45 -9.00 1.05
N LYS A 89 17.20 -8.02 1.56
CA LYS A 89 16.64 -6.73 2.00
C LYS A 89 16.01 -5.95 0.86
N ALA A 90 16.64 -5.92 -0.31
CA ALA A 90 16.08 -5.27 -1.48
C ALA A 90 14.77 -5.93 -1.92
N GLU A 91 14.67 -7.27 -1.87
CA GLU A 91 13.43 -7.97 -2.22
C GLU A 91 12.31 -7.68 -1.23
N THR A 92 12.60 -7.62 0.08
CA THR A 92 11.58 -7.25 1.08
C THR A 92 11.05 -5.83 0.86
N GLU A 93 11.93 -4.88 0.54
CA GLU A 93 11.51 -3.51 0.22
C GLU A 93 10.74 -3.46 -1.10
N ARG A 94 11.14 -4.23 -2.10
CA ARG A 94 10.42 -4.34 -3.38
C ARG A 94 8.99 -4.82 -3.18
N VAL A 95 8.79 -5.87 -2.38
CA VAL A 95 7.45 -6.39 -2.05
C VAL A 95 6.63 -5.36 -1.29
N ARG A 96 7.22 -4.67 -0.31
CA ARG A 96 6.56 -3.60 0.44
C ARG A 96 6.13 -2.45 -0.46
N LEU A 97 7.02 -1.98 -1.34
CA LEU A 97 6.73 -0.89 -2.27
C LEU A 97 5.64 -1.27 -3.27
N LYS A 98 5.65 -2.52 -3.77
CA LYS A 98 4.56 -3.02 -4.64
C LYS A 98 3.20 -2.99 -3.94
N ALA A 99 3.12 -3.49 -2.71
CA ALA A 99 1.88 -3.44 -1.94
C ALA A 99 1.41 -1.98 -1.73
N ARG A 100 2.34 -1.05 -1.51
CA ARG A 100 2.01 0.38 -1.38
C ARG A 100 1.52 0.99 -2.68
N VAL A 101 2.11 0.62 -3.83
CA VAL A 101 1.65 1.07 -5.15
C VAL A 101 0.22 0.60 -5.40
N GLU A 102 -0.08 -0.68 -5.16
CA GLU A 102 -1.43 -1.22 -5.33
C GLU A 102 -2.47 -0.54 -4.42
N GLU A 103 -2.09 -0.20 -3.19
CA GLU A 103 -2.94 0.56 -2.26
C GLU A 103 -3.22 1.97 -2.79
N LEU A 104 -2.18 2.68 -3.24
CA LEU A 104 -2.31 4.03 -3.81
C LEU A 104 -3.13 4.03 -5.10
N GLU A 105 -3.01 3.02 -5.96
CA GLU A 105 -3.83 2.87 -7.16
C GLU A 105 -5.32 2.73 -6.81
N LYS A 106 -5.65 1.91 -5.81
CA LYS A 106 -7.02 1.78 -5.30
C LYS A 106 -7.54 3.09 -4.73
N GLU A 107 -6.70 3.82 -4.00
CA GLU A 107 -7.04 5.13 -3.44
C GLU A 107 -7.31 6.16 -4.55
N VAL A 108 -6.50 6.18 -5.61
CA VAL A 108 -6.70 7.06 -6.77
C VAL A 108 -8.02 6.75 -7.46
N ILE A 109 -8.34 5.47 -7.67
CA ILE A 109 -9.62 5.06 -8.28
C ILE A 109 -10.81 5.49 -7.42
N ALA A 110 -10.71 5.35 -6.09
CA ALA A 110 -11.75 5.79 -5.17
C ALA A 110 -11.94 7.31 -5.22
N LYS A 111 -10.85 8.08 -5.13
CA LYS A 111 -10.87 9.54 -5.21
C LYS A 111 -11.43 10.05 -6.55
N GLU A 112 -11.14 9.36 -7.64
CA GLU A 112 -11.69 9.74 -8.95
C GLU A 112 -13.20 9.52 -9.02
N ARG A 113 -13.74 8.47 -8.38
CA ARG A 113 -15.20 8.30 -8.23
C ARG A 113 -15.80 9.40 -7.38
N ASP A 114 -15.19 9.72 -6.24
CA ASP A 114 -15.70 10.79 -5.36
C ASP A 114 -15.69 12.14 -6.08
N ARG A 115 -14.66 12.40 -6.90
CA ARG A 115 -14.57 13.58 -7.77
C ARG A 115 -15.71 13.64 -8.79
N GLN A 116 -16.06 12.51 -9.40
CA GLN A 116 -17.18 12.43 -10.35
C GLN A 116 -18.52 12.71 -9.64
N LEU A 117 -18.75 12.10 -8.48
CA LEU A 117 -19.97 12.35 -7.70
C LEU A 117 -20.09 13.82 -7.28
N ALA A 118 -19.00 14.44 -6.84
CA ALA A 118 -18.99 15.86 -6.49
C ALA A 118 -19.26 16.76 -7.71
N ALA A 119 -18.76 16.39 -8.89
CA ALA A 119 -19.03 17.12 -10.13
C ALA A 119 -20.50 16.99 -10.56
N ASP A 120 -21.07 15.79 -10.45
CA ASP A 120 -22.49 15.54 -10.74
C ASP A 120 -23.40 16.31 -9.77
N GLU A 121 -23.05 16.35 -8.48
CA GLU A 121 -23.77 17.14 -7.48
C GLU A 121 -23.69 18.64 -7.78
N GLN A 122 -22.52 19.16 -8.12
CA GLN A 122 -22.34 20.56 -8.50
C GLN A 122 -23.21 20.92 -9.70
N LEU A 123 -23.25 20.07 -10.72
CA LEU A 123 -24.09 20.24 -11.91
C LEU A 123 -25.59 20.19 -11.55
N ALA A 124 -25.99 19.27 -10.67
CA ALA A 124 -27.37 19.22 -10.16
C ALA A 124 -27.75 20.50 -9.40
N GLN A 125 -26.86 21.04 -8.57
CA GLN A 125 -27.07 22.29 -7.85
C GLN A 125 -27.18 23.48 -8.80
N GLU A 126 -26.33 23.54 -9.84
CA GLU A 126 -26.39 24.59 -10.87
C GLU A 126 -27.75 24.58 -11.59
N TYR A 127 -28.26 23.40 -11.97
CA TYR A 127 -29.59 23.28 -12.53
C TYR A 127 -30.70 23.75 -11.58
N GLN A 128 -30.61 23.40 -10.29
CA GLN A 128 -31.58 23.87 -9.30
C GLN A 128 -31.56 25.39 -9.18
N VAL A 129 -30.38 26.01 -9.15
CA VAL A 129 -30.23 27.47 -9.08
C VAL A 129 -30.84 28.12 -10.33
N ASN A 130 -30.58 27.60 -11.52
CA ASN A 130 -31.14 28.13 -12.76
C ASN A 130 -32.68 28.05 -12.73
N MET A 131 -33.24 26.89 -12.38
CA MET A 131 -34.70 26.72 -12.28
C MET A 131 -35.33 27.66 -11.24
N MET A 132 -34.68 27.87 -10.09
CA MET A 132 -35.17 28.80 -9.08
C MET A 132 -35.06 30.25 -9.54
N THR A 133 -34.00 30.59 -10.29
CA THR A 133 -33.81 31.93 -10.85
C THR A 133 -34.88 32.24 -11.88
N ASP A 134 -35.21 31.29 -12.77
CA ASP A 134 -36.27 31.43 -13.76
C ASP A 134 -37.63 31.64 -13.08
N ARG A 135 -37.97 30.81 -12.09
CA ARG A 135 -39.21 30.96 -11.30
C ARG A 135 -39.28 32.30 -10.57
N LEU A 136 -38.15 32.77 -10.03
CA LEU A 136 -38.09 34.09 -9.38
C LEU A 136 -38.31 35.22 -10.37
N LEU A 137 -37.81 35.09 -11.59
CA LEU A 137 -38.00 36.07 -12.65
C LEU A 137 -39.48 36.10 -13.09
N GLU A 138 -40.09 34.93 -13.34
CA GLU A 138 -41.51 34.80 -13.66
C GLU A 138 -42.41 35.42 -12.56
N LEU A 139 -42.15 35.10 -11.29
CA LEU A 139 -42.92 35.67 -10.18
C LEU A 139 -42.74 37.18 -10.04
N ARG A 140 -41.54 37.69 -10.33
CA ARG A 140 -41.29 39.14 -10.33
C ARG A 140 -42.04 39.83 -11.46
N THR A 141 -42.04 39.26 -12.66
CA THR A 141 -42.79 39.82 -13.79
C THR A 141 -44.29 39.80 -13.51
N ASP A 142 -44.82 38.70 -12.98
CA ASP A 142 -46.25 38.58 -12.63
C ASP A 142 -46.65 39.59 -11.55
N ASN A 143 -45.82 39.74 -10.51
CA ASN A 143 -46.07 40.71 -9.45
C ASN A 143 -46.06 42.15 -9.99
N GLN A 144 -45.08 42.48 -10.84
CA GLN A 144 -45.00 43.79 -11.47
C GLN A 144 -46.23 44.07 -12.33
N GLU A 145 -46.66 43.12 -13.16
CA GLU A 145 -47.87 43.27 -13.96
C GLU A 145 -49.13 43.47 -13.10
N LEU A 146 -49.26 42.72 -12.00
CA LEU A 146 -50.39 42.87 -11.07
C LEU A 146 -50.38 44.26 -10.41
N VAL A 147 -49.22 44.73 -9.96
CA VAL A 147 -49.05 46.06 -9.37
C VAL A 147 -49.37 47.14 -10.41
N GLU A 148 -48.88 47.03 -11.64
CA GLU A 148 -49.18 47.97 -12.72
C GLU A 148 -50.68 48.03 -13.04
N ARG A 149 -51.34 46.87 -13.14
CA ARG A 149 -52.80 46.80 -13.35
C ARG A 149 -53.57 47.44 -12.20
N TRP A 150 -53.15 47.16 -10.97
CA TRP A 150 -53.78 47.73 -9.77
C TRP A 150 -53.58 49.25 -9.69
N MET A 151 -52.38 49.74 -9.97
CA MET A 151 -52.06 51.16 -10.02
C MET A 151 -52.87 51.89 -11.09
N LYS A 152 -53.04 51.30 -12.29
CA LYS A 152 -53.92 51.85 -13.34
C LYS A 152 -55.36 51.96 -12.86
N LEU A 153 -55.91 50.89 -12.27
CA LEU A 153 -57.28 50.90 -11.74
C LEU A 153 -57.47 51.96 -10.64
N LYS A 154 -56.49 52.10 -9.75
CA LYS A 154 -56.53 53.11 -8.68
C LYS A 154 -56.37 54.53 -9.20
N ALA A 155 -55.55 54.75 -10.21
CA ALA A 155 -55.45 56.04 -10.89
C ALA A 155 -56.79 56.45 -11.51
N GLU A 156 -57.46 55.53 -12.22
CA GLU A 156 -58.79 55.78 -12.79
C GLU A 156 -59.86 56.08 -11.73
N GLU A 157 -59.83 55.36 -10.60
CA GLU A 157 -60.73 55.59 -9.46
C GLU A 157 -60.51 56.98 -8.84
N ALA A 158 -59.26 57.36 -8.63
CA ALA A 158 -58.89 58.68 -8.13
C ALA A 158 -59.31 59.80 -9.10
N GLU A 159 -59.11 59.63 -10.41
CA GLU A 159 -59.58 60.59 -11.41
C GLU A 159 -61.10 60.73 -11.41
N LYS A 160 -61.85 59.62 -11.28
CA LYS A 160 -63.31 59.65 -11.20
C LYS A 160 -63.78 60.41 -9.96
N MET A 161 -63.14 60.19 -8.81
CA MET A 161 -63.47 60.90 -7.57
C MET A 161 -63.11 62.38 -7.65
N ASN A 162 -61.94 62.74 -8.20
CA ASN A 162 -61.55 64.13 -8.41
C ASN A 162 -62.54 64.84 -9.34
N ARG A 163 -62.92 64.21 -10.45
CA ARG A 163 -63.98 64.72 -11.33
C ARG A 163 -65.30 64.90 -10.56
N ALA A 164 -65.72 63.94 -9.75
CA ALA A 164 -66.95 64.08 -8.96
C ALA A 164 -66.89 65.28 -7.98
N MET A 165 -65.78 65.47 -7.27
CA MET A 165 -65.58 66.60 -6.36
C MET A 165 -65.53 67.95 -7.09
N GLU A 166 -64.85 68.04 -8.24
CA GLU A 166 -64.81 69.27 -9.05
C GLU A 166 -66.19 69.70 -9.58
N TRP A 167 -67.08 68.74 -9.82
CA TRP A 167 -68.47 69.02 -10.24
C TRP A 167 -69.31 69.52 -9.07
N GLU A 168 -69.14 68.96 -7.88
CA GLU A 168 -69.80 69.43 -6.66
C GLU A 168 -69.34 70.85 -6.27
N GLU A 169 -68.04 71.13 -6.37
CA GLU A 169 -67.47 72.44 -6.06
C GLU A 169 -67.93 73.53 -7.06
N ARG A 170 -68.03 73.21 -8.36
CA ARG A 170 -68.62 74.12 -9.37
C ARG A 170 -70.14 74.25 -9.28
N GLY A 171 -70.83 73.21 -8.82
CA GLY A 171 -72.28 73.21 -8.62
C GLY A 171 -72.72 73.98 -7.37
N GLY A 172 -71.86 74.04 -6.34
CA GLY A 172 -72.09 74.77 -5.09
C GLY A 172 -71.78 76.28 -5.13
N LEU A 173 -71.28 76.80 -6.26
CA LEU A 173 -70.94 78.22 -6.46
C LEU A 173 -72.04 79.02 -7.20
N ARG A 174 -73.29 78.54 -7.21
CA ARG A 174 -74.45 79.26 -7.75
C ARG A 174 -75.50 79.55 -6.68
#